data_AF-A0A923HV74-F1
#
_entry.id   AF-A0A923HV74-F1
#
_cell.length_a   1.000
_cell.length_b   1.000
_cell.length_c   1.000
_cell.angle_alpha   90.00
_cell.angle_beta   90.00
_cell.angle_gamma   90.00
#
_symmetry.space_group_name_H-M   'P 1'
#
loop_
_entity.id
_entity.type
_entity.pdbx_description
1 polymer ?
#
loop_
_entity_poly.entity_id
_entity_poly.type
_entity_poly.pdbx_seq_one_letter_code
_entity_poly.pdbx_strand_id
1 'polypeptide(L)'
;MESSDITIYFTLLLNFALASACALYFRRAVLHQRLEEASAKRRFTWLCIASSLFSGIAVFFTVLVVFNVGTGHGTLLIIGPVLHLLLCVVLVLLGRILVGWEAMSW
;
A
#
# COMPACT_ATOMS: atom_id res chain seq x y z
N MET A 1 22.28 -10.48 -3.65
CA MET A 1 20.93 -9.92 -3.82
C MET A 1 20.73 -9.74 -5.30
N GLU A 2 19.76 -10.45 -5.86
CA GLU A 2 19.42 -10.28 -7.26
C GLU A 2 18.71 -8.92 -7.44
N SER A 3 18.84 -8.30 -8.61
CA SER A 3 18.19 -7.00 -8.91
C SER A 3 16.66 -7.06 -8.78
N SER A 4 16.09 -8.25 -8.93
CA SER A 4 14.69 -8.59 -8.67
C SER A 4 14.30 -8.39 -7.20
N ASP A 5 15.15 -8.79 -6.25
CA ASP A 5 14.90 -8.65 -4.81
C ASP A 5 14.80 -7.17 -4.42
N ILE A 6 15.74 -6.35 -4.90
CA ILE A 6 15.80 -4.92 -4.60
C ILE A 6 14.52 -4.22 -5.08
N THR A 7 14.03 -4.59 -6.26
CA THR A 7 12.79 -4.05 -6.83
C THR A 7 11.59 -4.36 -5.94
N ILE A 8 11.49 -5.61 -5.48
CA ILE A 8 10.40 -6.06 -4.59
C ILE A 8 10.45 -5.30 -3.26
N TYR A 9 11.61 -5.19 -2.63
CA TYR A 9 11.72 -4.45 -1.37
C TYR A 9 11.41 -2.96 -1.54
N PHE A 10 11.84 -2.35 -2.65
CA PHE A 10 11.55 -0.95 -2.94
C PHE A 10 10.04 -0.72 -3.14
N THR A 11 9.35 -1.56 -3.93
CA THR A 11 7.90 -1.44 -4.12
C THR A 11 7.14 -1.71 -2.83
N LEU A 12 7.57 -2.66 -2.00
CA LEU A 12 6.97 -2.92 -0.69
C LEU A 12 7.10 -1.70 0.24
N LEU A 13 8.29 -1.12 0.31
CA LEU A 13 8.58 0.03 1.18
C LEU A 13 7.83 1.28 0.73
N LEU A 14 7.75 1.52 -0.58
CA LEU A 14 6.97 2.60 -1.15
C LEU A 14 5.47 2.44 -0.81
N ASN A 15 4.93 1.22 -0.94
CA ASN A 15 3.53 0.96 -0.66
C ASN A 15 3.21 1.15 0.84
N PHE A 16 4.12 0.72 1.73
CA PHE A 16 4.03 0.97 3.16
C PHE A 16 4.03 2.46 3.51
N ALA A 17 4.93 3.25 2.90
CA ALA A 17 5.01 4.68 3.11
C ALA A 17 3.73 5.41 2.63
N LEU A 18 3.23 5.06 1.44
CA LEU A 18 1.99 5.64 0.89
C LEU A 18 0.77 5.30 1.75
N ALA A 19 0.63 4.05 2.17
CA ALA A 19 -0.47 3.63 3.04
C ALA A 19 -0.42 4.34 4.40
N SER A 20 0.77 4.48 4.99
CA SER A 20 0.98 5.19 6.25
C SER A 20 0.64 6.68 6.13
N ALA A 21 1.09 7.35 5.07
CA ALA A 21 0.77 8.75 4.79
C ALA A 21 -0.74 8.95 4.62
N CYS A 22 -1.42 8.06 3.88
CA CYS A 22 -2.87 8.09 3.72
C CYS A 22 -3.59 7.90 5.07
N ALA A 23 -3.17 6.92 5.87
CA ALA A 23 -3.77 6.65 7.17
C ALA A 23 -3.66 7.86 8.11
N LEU A 24 -2.48 8.51 8.15
CA LEU A 24 -2.27 9.73 8.95
C LEU A 24 -3.10 10.91 8.44
N TYR A 25 -3.20 11.11 7.13
CA TYR A 25 -4.02 12.16 6.54
C TYR A 25 -5.51 11.99 6.91
N PHE A 26 -6.07 10.79 6.72
CA PHE A 26 -7.46 10.51 7.05
C PHE A 26 -7.73 10.58 8.54
N ARG A 27 -6.81 10.10 9.38
CA ARG A 27 -6.90 10.24 10.84
C ARG A 27 -7.00 11.70 11.25
N ARG A 28 -6.12 12.56 10.72
CA ARG A 28 -6.19 14.02 10.98
C ARG A 28 -7.50 14.62 10.50
N ALA A 29 -8.00 14.20 9.34
CA ALA A 29 -9.26 14.71 8.80
C ALA A 29 -10.47 14.32 9.66
N VAL A 30 -10.48 13.12 10.25
CA VAL A 30 -11.50 12.67 11.21
C VAL A 30 -11.39 13.44 12.53
N LEU A 31 -10.17 13.57 13.08
CA LEU A 31 -9.93 14.30 14.33
C LEU A 31 -10.34 15.78 14.25
N HIS A 32 -10.15 16.43 13.11
CA HIS A 32 -10.57 17.81 12.88
C HIS A 32 -12.03 17.96 12.43
N GLN A 33 -12.84 16.89 12.55
CA GLN A 33 -14.26 16.84 12.14
C GLN A 33 -14.51 17.29 10.69
N ARG A 34 -13.50 17.16 9.82
CA ARG A 34 -13.63 17.51 8.39
C ARG A 34 -14.30 16.40 7.58
N LEU A 35 -14.26 15.17 8.11
CA LEU A 35 -14.79 13.98 7.48
C LEU A 35 -15.39 13.04 8.54
N GLU A 36 -16.56 12.49 8.25
CA GLU A 36 -17.10 11.38 9.04
C GLU A 36 -16.19 10.16 8.95
N GLU A 37 -16.03 9.46 10.08
CA GLU A 37 -15.18 8.28 10.20
C GLU A 37 -15.51 7.19 9.18
N ALA A 38 -16.80 6.92 8.96
CA ALA A 38 -17.27 5.93 7.99
C ALA A 38 -16.85 6.30 6.56
N SER A 39 -16.97 7.58 6.20
CA SER A 39 -16.56 8.10 4.90
C SER A 39 -15.04 8.06 4.72
N ALA A 40 -14.29 8.43 5.77
CA ALA A 40 -12.83 8.38 5.78
C ALA A 40 -12.29 6.95 5.59
N LYS A 41 -12.84 5.96 6.32
CA LYS A 41 -12.47 4.55 6.18
C LYS A 41 -12.73 4.02 4.77
N ARG A 42 -13.85 4.42 4.15
CA ARG A 42 -14.19 4.00 2.78
C ARG A 42 -13.23 4.59 1.75
N ARG A 43 -12.95 5.90 1.84
CA ARG A 43 -12.00 6.60 0.95
C ARG A 43 -10.58 6.06 1.13
N PHE A 44 -10.14 5.84 2.36
CA PHE A 44 -8.85 5.22 2.67
C PHE A 44 -8.72 3.85 2.02
N THR A 45 -9.73 2.99 2.17
CA THR A 45 -9.73 1.64 1.59
C THR A 45 -9.57 1.70 0.07
N TRP A 46 -10.35 2.54 -0.61
CA TRP A 46 -10.26 2.70 -2.06
C TRP A 46 -8.90 3.24 -2.52
N LEU A 47 -8.37 4.25 -1.82
CA LEU A 47 -7.05 4.81 -2.14
C LEU A 47 -5.93 3.80 -1.93
N CYS A 48 -5.99 3.00 -0.87
CA CYS A 48 -4.98 1.99 -0.56
C CYS A 48 -5.02 0.82 -1.55
N ILE A 49 -6.21 0.42 -2.01
CA ILE A 49 -6.37 -0.57 -3.09
C ILE A 49 -5.83 0.01 -4.41
N ALA A 50 -6.20 1.24 -4.77
CA ALA A 50 -5.74 1.88 -5.99
C ALA A 50 -4.21 2.08 -6.00
N SER A 51 -3.63 2.53 -4.88
CA SER A 51 -2.18 2.70 -4.74
C SER A 51 -1.45 1.36 -4.82
N SER A 52 -1.99 0.31 -4.22
CA SER A 52 -1.38 -1.02 -4.23
C SER A 52 -1.46 -1.70 -5.60
N LEU A 53 -2.57 -1.53 -6.33
CA LEU A 53 -2.68 -1.95 -7.73
C LEU A 53 -1.67 -1.19 -8.60
N PHE A 54 -1.58 0.13 -8.43
CA PHE A 54 -0.63 0.95 -9.17
C PHE A 54 0.82 0.57 -8.87
N SER A 55 1.20 0.41 -7.60
CA SER A 55 2.57 0.04 -7.22
C SER A 55 2.90 -1.41 -7.56
N GLY A 56 1.97 -2.35 -7.31
CA GLY A 56 2.20 -3.78 -7.46
C GLY A 56 2.16 -4.26 -8.91
N ILE A 57 1.41 -3.57 -9.78
CA ILE A 57 1.33 -3.90 -11.20
C ILE A 57 2.15 -2.90 -12.00
N ALA A 58 1.77 -1.61 -12.01
CA ALA A 58 2.38 -0.65 -12.93
C ALA A 58 3.86 -0.39 -12.61
N VAL A 59 4.21 -0.14 -11.34
CA VAL A 59 5.62 0.12 -10.95
C VAL A 59 6.47 -1.15 -11.08
N PHE A 60 5.96 -2.31 -10.63
CA PHE A 60 6.68 -3.57 -10.75
C PHE A 60 7.00 -3.93 -12.22
N PHE A 61 6.02 -3.88 -13.12
CA PHE A 61 6.24 -4.12 -14.55
C PHE A 61 7.17 -3.07 -15.18
N THR A 62 7.00 -1.80 -14.83
CA THR A 62 7.86 -0.73 -15.35
C THR A 62 9.32 -0.95 -14.96
N VAL A 63 9.59 -1.31 -13.71
CA VAL A 63 10.97 -1.56 -13.26
C VAL A 63 11.57 -2.78 -13.95
N LEU A 64 10.81 -3.87 -14.11
CA LEU A 64 11.28 -5.06 -14.83
C LEU A 64 11.65 -4.74 -16.29
N VAL A 65 10.83 -3.94 -16.99
CA VAL A 65 11.06 -3.55 -18.39
C VAL A 65 12.22 -2.57 -18.52
N VAL A 66 12.25 -1.51 -17.69
CA VAL A 66 13.26 -0.43 -17.78
C VAL A 66 14.65 -0.93 -17.39
N PHE A 67 14.75 -1.76 -16.35
CA PHE A 67 16.04 -2.26 -15.87
C PHE A 67 16.46 -3.59 -16.51
N ASN A 68 15.68 -4.09 -17.48
CA ASN A 68 15.89 -5.36 -18.18
C ASN A 68 16.24 -6.50 -17.21
N VAL A 69 15.51 -6.55 -16.08
CA VAL A 69 15.78 -7.52 -15.03
C VAL A 69 15.29 -8.87 -15.52
N GLY A 70 16.23 -9.81 -15.71
CA GLY A 70 15.90 -11.18 -16.06
C GLY A 70 14.98 -11.78 -15.01
N THR A 71 13.73 -12.03 -15.39
CA THR A 71 12.77 -12.76 -14.56
C THR A 71 13.12 -14.23 -14.68
N GLY A 72 14.17 -14.63 -13.96
CA GLY A 72 14.82 -15.95 -14.08
C GLY A 72 13.82 -17.10 -14.11
N HIS A 73 12.69 -16.98 -13.39
CA HIS A 73 11.52 -17.85 -13.49
C HIS A 73 10.22 -17.01 -13.49
N GLY A 74 9.26 -17.36 -14.35
CA GLY A 74 7.95 -16.69 -14.43
C GLY A 74 7.13 -16.71 -13.13
N THR A 75 7.53 -17.52 -12.15
CA THR A 75 6.97 -17.56 -10.79
C THR A 75 7.08 -16.22 -10.06
N LEU A 76 8.16 -15.45 -10.27
CA LEU A 76 8.34 -14.12 -9.65
C LEU A 76 7.30 -13.10 -10.16
N LEU A 77 6.87 -13.23 -11.42
CA LEU A 77 5.82 -12.39 -12.01
C LEU A 77 4.44 -12.64 -11.38
N ILE A 78 4.23 -13.81 -10.78
CA ILE A 78 2.97 -14.18 -10.12
C ILE A 78 3.07 -13.88 -8.61
N ILE A 79 4.18 -14.27 -7.97
CA ILE A 79 4.36 -14.14 -6.52
C ILE A 79 4.48 -12.67 -6.10
N GLY A 80 5.14 -11.81 -6.89
CA GLY A 80 5.29 -10.39 -6.58
C GLY A 80 3.95 -9.65 -6.41
N PRO A 81 3.06 -9.68 -7.41
CA PRO A 81 1.73 -9.08 -7.30
C PRO A 81 0.87 -9.70 -6.19
N VAL A 82 0.96 -11.01 -5.98
CA VAL A 82 0.21 -11.70 -4.92
C VAL A 82 0.66 -11.24 -3.53
N LEU A 83 1.97 -11.13 -3.29
CA LEU A 83 2.51 -10.57 -2.05
C LEU A 83 2.09 -9.11 -1.85
N HIS A 84 2.05 -8.33 -2.93
CA HIS A 84 1.55 -6.95 -2.89
C HIS A 84 0.07 -6.85 -2.51
N LEU A 85 -0.78 -7.74 -3.03
CA LEU A 85 -2.18 -7.82 -2.66
C LEU A 85 -2.36 -8.22 -1.19
N LEU A 86 -1.60 -9.21 -0.72
CA LEU A 86 -1.58 -9.61 0.69
C LEU A 86 -1.18 -8.45 1.60
N LEU A 87 -0.10 -7.75 1.27
CA LEU A 87 0.34 -6.58 2.02
C LEU A 87 -0.71 -5.46 2.01
N CYS A 88 -1.36 -5.21 0.86
CA CYS A 88 -2.44 -4.24 0.74
C CYS A 88 -3.58 -4.55 1.72
N VAL A 89 -4.02 -5.81 1.79
CA VAL A 89 -5.08 -6.23 2.73
C VAL A 89 -4.67 -5.95 4.17
N VAL A 90 -3.44 -6.30 4.56
CA VAL A 90 -2.91 -6.03 5.90
C VAL A 90 -2.87 -4.52 6.20
N LEU A 91 -2.37 -3.71 5.26
CA LEU A 91 -2.29 -2.25 5.41
C LEU A 91 -3.66 -1.58 5.47
N VAL A 92 -4.63 -2.08 4.70
CA VAL A 92 -6.02 -1.60 4.76
C VAL A 92 -6.62 -1.88 6.14
N LEU A 93 -6.44 -3.09 6.67
CA LEU A 93 -6.94 -3.46 7.99
C LEU A 93 -6.30 -2.60 9.09
N LEU A 94 -4.97 -2.48 9.10
CA LEU A 94 -4.24 -1.66 10.07
C LEU A 94 -4.61 -0.18 9.97
N GLY A 95 -4.69 0.36 8.75
CA GLY A 95 -5.04 1.75 8.53
C GLY A 95 -6.49 2.06 8.93
N ARG A 96 -7.43 1.13 8.72
CA ARG A 96 -8.81 1.30 9.21
C ARG A 96 -8.90 1.34 10.72
N ILE A 97 -8.10 0.53 11.42
CA ILE A 97 -7.98 0.58 12.88
C ILE A 97 -7.41 1.92 13.32
N LEU A 98 -6.32 2.37 12.69
CA LEU A 98 -5.67 3.66 13.00
C LEU A 98 -6.55 4.89 12.74
N VAL A 99 -7.36 4.88 11.67
CA VAL A 99 -8.24 6.00 11.32
C VAL A 99 -9.42 6.13 12.29
N GLY A 100 -9.94 5.00 12.79
CA GLY A 100 -11.04 4.97 13.77
C GLY A 100 -10.59 4.91 15.22
N TRP A 101 -9.29 5.00 15.48
CA TRP A 101 -8.79 5.00 16.85
C TRP A 101 -9.12 6.34 17.50
N GLU A 102 -10.23 6.37 18.25
CA GLU A 102 -10.47 7.41 19.24
C GLU A 102 -9.34 7.30 20.27
N ALA A 103 -8.43 8.28 20.26
CA ALA A 103 -7.49 8.40 21.36
C ALA A 103 -8.35 8.62 22.60
N MET A 104 -8.38 7.64 23.51
CA MET A 104 -9.04 7.75 24.81
C MET A 104 -8.59 9.07 25.44
N SER A 105 -9.43 10.11 25.34
CA SER A 105 -9.21 11.37 26.01
C SER A 105 -9.49 11.09 27.48
N TRP A 106 -8.41 11.00 28.26
CA TRP A 106 -8.47 11.13 29.70
C TRP A 106 -8.84 12.56 30.09
#